data_AF-B7MYV1-F1
#
_entry.id   AF-B7MYV1-F1
#
_cell.length_a   1.000
_cell.length_b   1.000
_cell.length_c   1.000
_cell.angle_alpha   90.00
_cell.angle_beta   90.00
_cell.angle_gamma   90.00
#
_symmetry.space_group_name_H-M   'P 1'
#
loop_
_entity.id
_entity.type
_entity.pdbx_description
1 polymer ?
#
loop_
_entity_poly.entity_id
_entity_poly.type
_entity_poly.pdbx_seq_one_letter_code
_entity_poly.pdbx_strand_id
1 'polypeptide(L)' 'MHYLPGNRRAERQTLQRRCCMTGAVRIHQLKIAPKYFNAVVAGQKTAELRKDDRGYKVGDVLSLCEWKHG' A
#
# COMPACT_ATOMS: atom_id res chain seq x y z
N MET A 1 -17.15 57.30 -10.16
CA MET A 1 -16.10 56.56 -9.42
C MET A 1 -16.75 55.45 -8.62
N HIS A 2 -16.94 54.27 -9.21
CA HIS A 2 -17.36 53.05 -8.49
C HIS A 2 -16.28 52.00 -8.73
N TYR A 3 -15.55 51.65 -7.67
CA TYR A 3 -14.58 50.56 -7.66
C TYR A 3 -15.33 49.24 -7.85
N LEU A 4 -15.04 48.50 -8.93
CA LEU A 4 -15.45 47.11 -9.06
C LEU A 4 -14.44 46.24 -8.29
N PRO A 5 -14.88 45.47 -7.28
CA PRO A 5 -13.98 44.59 -6.53
C PRO A 5 -13.58 43.39 -7.41
N GLY A 6 -12.27 43.21 -7.55
CA GLY A 6 -11.67 42.09 -8.27
C GLY A 6 -12.14 40.74 -7.73
N ASN A 7 -12.60 39.90 -8.65
CA ASN A 7 -13.02 38.52 -8.40
C ASN A 7 -11.86 37.68 -7.85
N ARG A 8 -11.82 37.48 -6.53
CA ARG A 8 -10.97 36.50 -5.82
C ARG A 8 -11.42 35.04 -6.03
N ARG A 9 -11.52 34.58 -7.28
CA ARG A 9 -11.95 33.19 -7.57
C ARG A 9 -11.12 32.43 -8.61
N ALA A 10 -9.97 32.95 -9.01
CA ALA A 10 -8.95 32.15 -9.68
C ALA A 10 -7.84 31.83 -8.66
N GLU A 11 -7.15 30.69 -8.81
CA GLU A 11 -5.98 30.27 -8.01
C GLU A 11 -6.22 29.40 -6.76
N ARG A 12 -7.10 28.39 -6.87
CA ARG A 12 -7.04 27.21 -5.97
C ARG A 12 -7.11 25.89 -6.74
N GLN A 13 -6.37 25.78 -7.85
CA GLN A 13 -6.24 24.51 -8.59
C GLN A 13 -4.80 24.26 -9.02
N THR A 14 -3.87 24.31 -8.07
CA THR A 14 -2.55 23.71 -8.24
C THR A 14 -2.35 22.70 -7.12
N LEU A 15 -2.13 21.45 -7.50
CA LEU A 15 -1.78 20.28 -6.68
C LEU A 15 -2.89 19.28 -6.31
N GLN A 16 -3.68 18.83 -7.30
CA GLN A 16 -4.11 17.42 -7.31
C GLN A 16 -3.24 16.67 -8.32
N ARG A 17 -2.00 16.41 -7.90
CA ARG A 17 -1.08 15.48 -8.56
C ARG A 17 -1.73 14.10 -8.53
N ARG A 18 -2.47 13.77 -9.59
CA ARG A 18 -2.49 12.50 -10.31
C ARG A 18 -2.12 11.28 -9.44
N CYS A 19 -3.00 10.89 -8.52
CA CYS A 19 -2.98 9.55 -7.95
C CYS A 19 -4.22 8.82 -8.46
N CYS A 20 -4.05 8.10 -9.57
CA CYS A 20 -5.07 7.21 -10.13
C CYS A 20 -5.11 5.85 -9.41
N MET A 21 -4.64 5.75 -8.17
CA MET A 21 -4.56 4.47 -7.46
C MET A 21 -5.86 4.18 -6.69
N THR A 22 -7.00 4.13 -7.39
CA THR A 22 -8.25 3.58 -6.83
C THR A 22 -8.31 2.07 -7.03
N GLY A 23 -7.25 1.37 -6.63
CA GLY A 23 -7.26 -0.08 -6.46
C GLY A 23 -7.48 -0.39 -4.99
N ALA A 24 -8.52 -1.14 -4.65
CA ALA A 24 -8.71 -1.61 -3.28
C ALA A 24 -7.52 -2.48 -2.87
N VAL A 25 -6.68 -1.98 -1.95
CA VAL A 25 -5.54 -2.73 -1.40
C VAL A 25 -6.07 -3.97 -0.68
N ARG A 26 -5.70 -5.16 -1.16
CA ARG A 26 -6.09 -6.41 -0.48
C ARG A 26 -5.01 -6.83 0.50
N ILE A 27 -5.44 -7.23 1.69
CA ILE A 27 -4.57 -7.75 2.73
C ILE A 27 -4.67 -9.28 2.71
N HIS A 28 -3.56 -9.95 2.42
CA HIS A 28 -3.48 -11.41 2.39
C HIS A 28 -2.78 -11.92 3.65
N GLN A 29 -3.50 -12.64 4.50
CA GLN A 29 -2.93 -13.26 5.69
C GLN A 29 -2.27 -14.60 5.33
N LEU A 30 -1.00 -14.75 5.70
CA LEU A 30 -0.18 -15.91 5.37
C LEU A 30 0.59 -16.39 6.60
N LYS A 31 0.67 -17.72 6.75
CA LYS A 31 1.49 -18.33 7.80
C LYS A 31 2.96 -18.34 7.39
N ILE A 32 3.83 -17.99 8.32
CA ILE A 32 5.28 -18.09 8.18
C ILE A 32 5.87 -18.84 9.38
N ALA A 33 6.86 -19.69 9.13
CA ALA A 33 7.57 -20.35 10.22
C ALA A 33 8.44 -19.33 10.97
N PRO A 34 8.58 -19.43 12.31
CA PRO A 34 9.37 -18.48 13.10
C PRO A 34 10.80 -18.29 12.59
N LYS A 35 11.41 -19.36 12.07
CA LYS A 35 12.76 -19.34 11.46
C LYS A 35 12.88 -18.32 10.33
N TYR A 36 11.84 -18.16 9.51
CA TYR A 36 11.86 -17.24 8.37
C TYR A 36 11.32 -15.84 8.72
N PHE A 37 10.46 -15.74 9.75
CA PHE A 37 9.94 -14.46 10.23
C PHE A 37 11.06 -13.51 10.63
N ASN A 38 12.05 -14.00 11.39
CA ASN A 38 13.20 -13.20 11.80
C ASN A 38 14.02 -12.68 10.61
N ALA A 39 14.14 -13.46 9.54
CA ALA A 39 14.85 -13.04 8.33
C ALA A 39 14.09 -11.95 7.56
N VAL A 40 12.75 -11.97 7.58
CA VAL A 40 11.91 -10.91 7.00
C VAL A 40 12.00 -9.64 7.85
N VAL A 41 11.90 -9.76 9.18
CA VAL A 41 12.03 -8.63 10.11
C VAL A 41 13.42 -7.98 10.02
N ALA A 42 14.48 -8.79 9.87
CA ALA A 42 15.84 -8.29 9.68
C ALA A 42 16.11 -7.72 8.27
N GLY A 43 15.11 -7.74 7.37
CA GLY A 43 15.25 -7.29 5.98
C GLY A 43 16.17 -8.15 5.11
N GLN A 44 16.64 -9.29 5.61
CA GLN A 44 17.51 -10.22 4.88
C GLN A 44 16.73 -11.05 3.86
N LYS A 45 15.44 -11.27 4.11
CA LYS A 45 14.53 -11.98 3.21
C LYS A 45 13.52 -11.00 2.62
N THR A 46 13.75 -10.63 1.36
CA THR A 46 12.91 -9.68 0.62
C THR A 46 11.89 -10.34 -0.31
N ALA A 47 11.96 -11.67 -0.46
CA ALA A 47 11.09 -12.43 -1.35
C ALA A 47 10.46 -13.67 -0.67
N GLU A 48 9.17 -13.84 -0.92
CA GLU A 48 8.35 -14.99 -0.52
C GLU A 48 7.85 -15.71 -1.78
N LEU A 49 8.30 -16.95 -2.02
CA LEU A 49 7.83 -17.76 -3.13
C LEU A 49 6.62 -18.58 -2.67
N ARG A 50 5.46 -18.36 -3.30
CA ARG A 50 4.24 -19.15 -3.10
C ARG A 50 3.56 -19.41 -4.43
N LYS A 51 2.72 -20.46 -4.46
CA LYS A 51 1.80 -20.69 -5.57
C LYS A 51 0.78 -19.54 -5.57
N ASP A 52 0.50 -18.98 -6.74
CA ASP A 52 -0.52 -17.93 -6.88
C ASP A 52 -1.92 -18.56 -6.89
N ASP A 53 -2.44 -18.87 -5.71
CA ASP A 53 -3.78 -19.43 -5.51
C ASP A 53 -4.82 -18.37 -5.06
N ARG A 54 -4.37 -17.15 -4.76
CA ARG A 54 -5.19 -16.06 -4.18
C ARG A 54 -5.34 -14.84 -5.08
N GLY A 55 -4.65 -14.84 -6.23
CA GLY A 55 -4.65 -13.75 -7.19
C GLY A 55 -3.91 -12.53 -6.64
N TYR A 56 -2.64 -12.71 -6.28
CA TYR A 56 -1.80 -11.64 -5.75
C TYR A 56 -1.59 -10.53 -6.79
N LYS A 57 -1.77 -9.27 -6.40
CA LYS A 57 -1.55 -8.12 -7.29
C LYS A 57 -0.50 -7.17 -6.74
N VAL A 58 0.19 -6.47 -7.65
CA VAL A 58 1.14 -5.41 -7.28
C VAL A 58 0.37 -4.32 -6.53
N GLY A 59 0.83 -4.00 -5.32
CA GLY A 59 0.17 -3.05 -4.41
C GLY A 59 -0.65 -3.70 -3.29
N ASP A 60 -0.83 -5.02 -3.30
CA ASP A 60 -1.42 -5.76 -2.18
C ASP A 60 -0.45 -5.85 -0.99
N VAL A 61 -1.01 -6.08 0.21
CA VAL A 61 -0.26 -6.21 1.46
C VAL A 61 -0.26 -7.65 1.94
N LEU A 62 0.92 -8.18 2.30
CA LEU A 62 1.07 -9.49 2.90
C LEU A 62 1.19 -9.36 4.42
N SER A 63 0.24 -9.92 5.16
CA SER A 63 0.30 -10.04 6.61
C SER A 63 0.88 -11.40 6.97
N LEU A 64 2.15 -11.43 7.38
CA LEU A 64 2.87 -12.65 7.75
C LEU A 64 2.68 -12.93 9.24
N CYS A 65 1.93 -13.98 9.58
CA CYS A 65 1.70 -14.40 10.96
C CYS A 65 2.62 -15.57 11.33
N GLU A 66 3.37 -15.43 12.43
CA GLU A 66 4.17 -16.52 12.96
C GLU A 66 3.26 -17.69 13.39
N TRP A 67 3.59 -18.90 12.93
CA TRP A 67 2.86 -20.11 13.32
C TRP A 67 3.82 -21.10 13.96
N LYS A 68 3.60 -21.43 15.24
CA LYS A 68 4.27 -22.55 15.91
C LYS A 68 3.40 -23.79 15.71
N HIS A 69 3.95 -24.83 15.07
CA HIS A 69 3.37 -26.16 15.19
C HIS A 69 3.61 -26.59 16.64
N GLY A 70 2.51 -26.86 17.36
CA GLY A 70 2.55 -27.50 18.68
C GLY A 70 2.97 -28.95 18.58
#